data_AF-A0A8B5XKX1-F1
#
_entry.id   AF-A0A8B5XKX1-F1
#
_cell.length_a   1.000
_cell.length_b   1.000
_cell.length_c   1.000
_cell.angle_alpha   90.00
_cell.angle_beta   90.00
_cell.angle_gamma   90.00
#
_symmetry.space_group_name_H-M   'P 1'
#
loop_
_entity.id
_entity.type
_entity.pdbx_description
1 polymer ?
#
loop_
_entity_poly.entity_id
_entity_poly.type
_entity_poly.pdbx_seq_one_letter_code
_entity_poly.pdbx_strand_id
1 'polypeptide(L)'
;MDDRGFVSSVIFFEDGQAAYKEYLNPKGVWQFREHLKEGGRVEVNPIFGYRFKALIYQNMGDLVAEFFENYLQKYVKDQDIFMVPSHSHHDQLVLDRLPRENPKLLSLFIGRNPQDTFRDLDLTFEKSDLILVDREDSLRLLQELYPERMHQFYHLSSFDTRLRLGRSQTKKESIIYYQLDFEQGIDSQALLQVLSFVAENKDTEVIFGAFAASQEQMNEVEGIVESLIQENIQSESLGKAIDYG
;
A
#
# COMPACT_ATOMS: atom_id res chain seq x y z
N MET A 1 -7.87 -14.87 -13.42
CA MET A 1 -6.87 -15.21 -14.44
C MET A 1 -5.51 -14.79 -13.93
N ASP A 2 -4.48 -15.56 -14.24
CA ASP A 2 -3.08 -15.13 -14.07
C ASP A 2 -2.73 -14.13 -15.17
N ASP A 3 -1.88 -13.13 -14.88
CA ASP A 3 -1.44 -12.12 -15.86
C ASP A 3 -0.59 -12.73 -16.99
N ARG A 4 -0.02 -13.92 -16.78
CA ARG A 4 0.69 -14.71 -17.80
C ARG A 4 -0.24 -15.48 -18.76
N GLY A 5 -1.56 -15.34 -18.63
CA GLY A 5 -2.52 -15.83 -19.63
C GLY A 5 -3.11 -17.22 -19.41
N PHE A 6 -3.23 -17.69 -18.16
CA PHE A 6 -3.91 -18.94 -17.82
C PHE A 6 -4.83 -18.81 -16.61
N VAL A 7 -5.70 -19.80 -16.37
CA VAL A 7 -6.59 -19.81 -15.20
C VAL A 7 -5.79 -20.25 -13.97
N SER A 8 -5.54 -19.31 -13.04
CA SER A 8 -4.78 -19.58 -11.80
C SER A 8 -5.63 -20.26 -10.72
N SER A 9 -6.90 -19.85 -10.60
CA SER A 9 -7.81 -20.39 -9.59
C SER A 9 -9.27 -20.25 -10.02
N VAL A 10 -10.15 -21.09 -9.48
CA VAL A 10 -11.60 -21.04 -9.69
C VAL A 10 -12.30 -21.00 -8.34
N ILE A 11 -13.22 -20.06 -8.14
CA ILE A 11 -14.08 -20.00 -6.95
C ILE A 11 -15.42 -20.64 -7.31
N PHE A 12 -15.84 -21.62 -6.52
CA PHE A 12 -17.11 -22.32 -6.67
C PHE A 12 -18.13 -21.75 -5.70
N PHE A 13 -19.36 -21.56 -6.19
CA PHE A 13 -20.47 -21.00 -5.42
C PHE A 13 -21.56 -22.05 -5.21
N GLU A 14 -22.10 -22.07 -4.00
CA GLU A 14 -23.25 -22.87 -3.60
C GLU A 14 -24.29 -21.92 -3.01
N ASP A 15 -25.52 -21.94 -3.54
CA ASP A 15 -26.61 -21.04 -3.12
C ASP A 15 -26.23 -19.55 -3.14
N GLY A 16 -25.41 -19.15 -4.13
CA GLY A 16 -24.94 -17.77 -4.29
C GLY A 16 -23.83 -17.35 -3.33
N GLN A 17 -23.35 -18.25 -2.46
CA GLN A 17 -22.23 -17.99 -1.55
C GLN A 17 -20.97 -18.74 -1.99
N ALA A 18 -19.81 -18.11 -1.85
CA ALA A 18 -18.53 -18.73 -2.16
C ALA A 18 -18.28 -19.92 -1.21
N ALA A 19 -18.14 -21.11 -1.77
CA ALA A 19 -17.99 -22.35 -1.00
C ALA A 19 -16.51 -22.73 -0.85
N TYR A 20 -15.80 -22.85 -1.96
CA TYR A 20 -14.37 -23.18 -1.98
C TYR A 20 -13.68 -22.60 -3.19
N LYS A 21 -12.35 -22.51 -3.12
CA LYS A 21 -11.48 -22.05 -4.19
C LYS A 21 -10.45 -23.11 -4.52
N GLU A 22 -10.35 -23.47 -5.80
CA GLU A 22 -9.32 -24.38 -6.29
C GLU A 22 -8.18 -23.59 -6.91
N TYR A 23 -6.94 -23.93 -6.55
CA TYR A 23 -5.73 -23.36 -7.15
C TYR A 23 -5.19 -24.36 -8.17
N LEU A 24 -5.08 -23.92 -9.42
CA LEU A 24 -4.79 -24.76 -10.58
C LEU A 24 -3.31 -24.65 -10.97
N ASN A 25 -2.79 -25.71 -11.60
CA ASN A 25 -1.57 -25.60 -12.37
C ASN A 25 -1.86 -25.02 -13.78
N PRO A 26 -0.84 -24.67 -14.58
CA PRO A 26 -1.06 -24.13 -15.93
C PRO A 26 -1.79 -25.05 -16.90
N LYS A 27 -1.94 -26.35 -16.59
CA LYS A 27 -2.72 -27.32 -17.38
C LYS A 27 -4.19 -27.39 -16.96
N GLY A 28 -4.62 -26.54 -16.01
CA GLY A 28 -5.98 -26.51 -15.50
C GLY A 28 -6.30 -27.60 -14.47
N VAL A 29 -5.31 -28.32 -13.96
CA VAL A 29 -5.53 -29.37 -12.95
C VAL A 29 -5.35 -28.79 -11.55
N TRP A 30 -6.38 -28.91 -10.71
CA TRP A 30 -6.34 -28.40 -9.33
C TRP A 30 -5.25 -29.09 -8.50
N GLN A 31 -4.53 -28.30 -7.73
CA GLN A 31 -3.40 -28.73 -6.90
C GLN A 31 -3.81 -28.83 -5.44
N PHE A 32 -4.54 -27.83 -4.96
CA PHE A 32 -5.15 -27.79 -3.64
C PHE A 32 -6.41 -26.93 -3.68
N ARG A 33 -7.28 -27.15 -2.70
CA ARG A 33 -8.58 -26.51 -2.54
C ARG A 33 -8.66 -25.88 -1.16
N GLU A 34 -9.01 -24.60 -1.12
CA GLU A 34 -9.27 -23.85 0.10
C GLU A 34 -10.79 -23.79 0.33
N HIS A 35 -11.24 -24.30 1.47
CA HIS A 35 -12.65 -24.21 1.89
C HIS A 35 -12.89 -22.84 2.50
N LEU A 36 -13.75 -22.04 1.86
CA LEU A 36 -14.01 -20.64 2.26
C LEU A 36 -15.04 -20.54 3.39
N LYS A 37 -15.77 -21.63 3.63
CA LYS A 37 -16.64 -21.82 4.80
C LYS A 37 -15.83 -22.54 5.89
N GLU A 38 -16.09 -22.22 7.16
CA GLU A 38 -15.57 -22.99 8.32
C GLU A 38 -14.03 -23.03 8.48
N GLY A 39 -13.39 -21.86 8.56
CA GLY A 39 -12.02 -21.76 9.09
C GLY A 39 -10.88 -21.89 8.06
N GLY A 40 -11.18 -21.94 6.75
CA GLY A 40 -10.15 -21.78 5.73
C GLY A 40 -9.31 -23.03 5.46
N ARG A 41 -9.80 -24.22 5.83
CA ARG A 41 -9.08 -25.49 5.67
C ARG A 41 -8.64 -25.70 4.23
N VAL A 42 -7.42 -26.21 4.06
CA VAL A 42 -6.87 -26.52 2.74
C VAL A 42 -6.72 -28.03 2.56
N GLU A 43 -7.25 -28.54 1.45
CA GLU A 43 -7.12 -29.93 1.02
C GLU A 43 -6.26 -30.03 -0.23
N VAL A 44 -5.28 -30.93 -0.22
CA VAL A 44 -4.40 -31.18 -1.36
C VAL A 44 -4.99 -32.26 -2.25
N ASN A 45 -4.87 -32.09 -3.56
CA ASN A 45 -5.20 -33.14 -4.52
C ASN A 45 -4.29 -34.35 -4.31
N PRO A 46 -4.81 -35.54 -3.96
CA PRO A 46 -4.00 -36.72 -3.65
C PRO A 46 -3.05 -37.13 -4.80
N ILE A 47 -3.40 -36.85 -6.06
CA ILE A 47 -2.53 -37.10 -7.23
C ILE A 47 -1.19 -36.36 -7.09
N PHE A 48 -1.20 -35.17 -6.48
CA PHE A 48 -0.03 -34.33 -6.27
C PHE A 48 0.46 -34.34 -4.82
N GLY A 49 -0.03 -35.25 -3.98
CA GLY A 49 0.31 -35.31 -2.55
C GLY A 49 1.81 -35.38 -2.28
N TYR A 50 2.60 -35.99 -3.18
CA TYR A 50 4.06 -36.06 -3.10
C TYR A 50 4.77 -34.69 -3.10
N ARG A 51 4.07 -33.60 -3.45
CA ARG A 51 4.61 -32.23 -3.46
C ARG A 51 4.42 -31.50 -2.13
N PHE A 52 3.66 -32.07 -1.20
CA PHE A 52 3.21 -31.45 0.04
C PHE A 52 3.57 -32.35 1.23
N LYS A 53 3.88 -31.78 2.40
CA LYS A 53 4.13 -32.58 3.61
C LYS A 53 2.86 -33.24 4.16
N ALA A 54 1.69 -32.65 3.90
CA ALA A 54 0.40 -33.16 4.35
C ALA A 54 -0.67 -33.07 3.25
N LEU A 55 -1.72 -33.88 3.36
CA LEU A 55 -2.88 -33.78 2.46
C LEU A 55 -3.93 -32.78 2.94
N ILE A 56 -3.87 -32.37 4.20
CA ILE A 56 -4.82 -31.45 4.83
C ILE A 56 -4.03 -30.48 5.71
N TYR A 57 -4.31 -29.18 5.56
CA TYR A 57 -3.78 -28.10 6.38
C TYR A 57 -4.93 -27.37 7.07
N GLN A 58 -4.71 -26.85 8.28
CA GLN A 58 -5.79 -26.19 9.03
C GLN A 58 -6.21 -24.88 8.37
N ASN A 59 -5.26 -24.15 7.80
CA ASN A 59 -5.50 -22.92 7.07
C ASN A 59 -4.42 -22.71 5.98
N MET A 60 -4.61 -21.69 5.14
CA MET A 60 -3.66 -21.32 4.08
C MET A 60 -2.28 -20.92 4.62
N GLY A 61 -2.23 -20.30 5.79
CA GLY A 61 -0.98 -19.88 6.45
C GLY A 61 -0.04 -21.06 6.73
N ASP A 62 -0.57 -22.20 7.16
CA ASP A 62 0.22 -23.42 7.37
C ASP A 62 0.86 -23.93 6.06
N LEU A 63 0.08 -23.91 4.97
CA LEU A 63 0.58 -24.31 3.66
C LEU A 63 1.64 -23.34 3.14
N VAL A 64 1.43 -22.04 3.30
CA VAL A 64 2.42 -21.00 2.95
C VAL A 64 3.69 -21.19 3.77
N ALA A 65 3.57 -21.44 5.08
CA ALA A 65 4.70 -21.64 5.98
C ALA A 65 5.57 -22.83 5.55
N GLU A 66 4.97 -23.95 5.15
CA GLU A 66 5.71 -25.10 4.63
C GLU A 66 6.57 -24.73 3.42
N PHE A 67 5.96 -24.10 2.41
CA PHE A 67 6.69 -23.77 1.18
C PHE A 67 7.71 -22.67 1.40
N PHE A 68 7.46 -21.76 2.34
CA PHE A 68 8.45 -20.77 2.79
C PHE A 68 9.66 -21.45 3.43
N GLU A 69 9.47 -22.39 4.36
CA GLU A 69 10.58 -23.15 4.97
C GLU A 69 11.37 -23.95 3.93
N ASN A 70 10.68 -24.60 2.98
CA ASN A 70 11.32 -25.33 1.90
C ASN A 70 12.20 -24.40 1.03
N TYR A 71 11.78 -23.14 0.85
CA TYR A 71 12.58 -22.13 0.15
C TYR A 71 13.82 -21.76 0.97
N LEU A 72 13.64 -21.44 2.25
CA LEU A 72 14.75 -21.08 3.14
C LEU A 72 15.83 -22.19 3.15
N GLN A 73 15.42 -23.44 3.34
CA GLN A 73 16.33 -24.59 3.39
C GLN A 73 17.12 -24.81 2.09
N LYS A 74 16.53 -24.47 0.94
CA LYS A 74 17.12 -24.78 -0.36
C LYS A 74 17.99 -23.66 -0.91
N TYR A 75 17.64 -22.41 -0.62
CA TYR A 75 18.19 -21.26 -1.34
C TYR A 75 18.91 -20.24 -0.46
N VAL A 76 18.58 -20.15 0.83
CA VAL A 76 19.16 -19.16 1.72
C VAL A 76 20.51 -19.64 2.22
N LYS A 77 21.46 -18.70 2.27
CA LYS A 77 22.81 -18.92 2.79
C LYS A 77 23.01 -18.13 4.07
N ASP A 78 24.03 -18.50 4.82
CA ASP A 78 24.49 -17.74 5.97
C ASP A 78 24.82 -16.30 5.54
N GLN A 79 24.47 -15.33 6.38
CA GLN A 79 24.68 -13.89 6.17
C GLN A 79 23.84 -13.24 5.06
N ASP A 80 22.97 -13.96 4.35
CA ASP A 80 21.93 -13.34 3.54
C ASP A 80 21.07 -12.40 4.42
N ILE A 81 20.72 -11.23 3.89
CA ILE A 81 19.98 -10.19 4.62
C ILE A 81 18.50 -10.24 4.25
N PHE A 82 17.63 -10.20 5.24
CA PHE A 82 16.18 -10.19 5.05
C PHE A 82 15.59 -8.81 5.33
N MET A 83 14.99 -8.21 4.31
CA MET A 83 14.18 -6.99 4.44
C MET A 83 12.71 -7.40 4.64
N VAL A 84 12.17 -7.15 5.83
CA VAL A 84 10.81 -7.56 6.21
C VAL A 84 9.94 -6.31 6.41
N PRO A 85 9.05 -5.96 5.46
CA PRO A 85 8.07 -4.91 5.70
C PRO A 85 7.07 -5.38 6.76
N SER A 86 7.00 -4.71 7.91
CA SER A 86 6.21 -5.18 9.04
C SER A 86 4.71 -5.24 8.71
N HIS A 87 4.08 -6.37 8.99
CA HIS A 87 2.64 -6.57 8.93
C HIS A 87 2.19 -7.67 9.90
N SER A 88 1.12 -7.41 10.65
CA SER A 88 0.50 -8.36 11.59
C SER A 88 0.24 -9.77 11.04
N HIS A 89 -0.12 -9.91 9.76
CA HIS A 89 -0.43 -11.20 9.14
C HIS A 89 0.79 -12.10 8.88
N HIS A 90 2.00 -11.54 8.80
CA HIS A 90 3.18 -12.34 8.44
C HIS A 90 4.40 -12.19 9.34
N ASP A 91 4.44 -11.20 10.24
CA ASP A 91 5.66 -10.90 11.00
C ASP A 91 6.11 -12.11 11.82
N GLN A 92 5.19 -12.72 12.56
CA GLN A 92 5.49 -13.93 13.34
C GLN A 92 5.79 -15.12 12.41
N LEU A 93 5.01 -15.33 11.35
CA LEU A 93 5.21 -16.44 10.41
C LEU A 93 6.63 -16.40 9.82
N VAL A 94 7.08 -15.23 9.40
CA VAL A 94 8.37 -15.02 8.75
C VAL A 94 9.49 -15.04 9.78
N LEU A 95 9.45 -14.18 10.80
CA LEU A 95 10.57 -13.98 11.73
C LEU A 95 10.88 -15.22 12.56
N ASP A 96 9.87 -16.03 12.89
CA ASP A 96 10.07 -17.30 13.63
C ASP A 96 10.84 -18.36 12.84
N ARG A 97 10.88 -18.21 11.50
CA ARG A 97 11.46 -19.21 10.58
C ARG A 97 12.77 -18.76 9.96
N LEU A 98 13.08 -17.47 9.99
CA LEU A 98 14.35 -16.96 9.48
C LEU A 98 15.52 -17.44 10.36
N PRO A 99 16.62 -17.95 9.79
CA PRO A 99 17.73 -18.46 10.59
C PRO A 99 18.36 -17.38 11.45
N ARG A 100 18.74 -17.71 12.69
CA ARG A 100 19.20 -16.72 13.69
C ARG A 100 20.41 -15.90 13.25
N GLU A 101 21.34 -16.51 12.53
CA GLU A 101 22.58 -15.88 12.06
C GLU A 101 22.36 -14.87 10.91
N ASN A 102 21.19 -14.90 10.25
CA ASN A 102 20.88 -14.02 9.14
C ASN A 102 20.33 -12.66 9.63
N PRO A 103 20.93 -11.53 9.22
CA PRO A 103 20.44 -10.20 9.59
C PRO A 103 19.02 -9.93 9.10
N LYS A 104 18.18 -9.38 9.98
CA LYS A 104 16.77 -9.07 9.76
C LYS A 104 16.54 -7.57 9.91
N LEU A 105 16.19 -6.93 8.80
CA LEU A 105 15.84 -5.51 8.75
C LEU A 105 14.32 -5.41 8.66
N LEU A 106 13.68 -5.06 9.77
CA LEU A 106 12.26 -4.76 9.80
C LEU A 106 12.02 -3.36 9.25
N SER A 107 11.03 -3.17 8.39
CA SER A 107 10.71 -1.87 7.80
C SER A 107 9.29 -1.44 8.16
N LEU A 108 9.17 -0.29 8.83
CA LEU A 108 7.91 0.38 9.15
C LEU A 108 7.68 1.49 8.13
N PHE A 109 6.47 1.53 7.57
CA PHE A 109 6.03 2.55 6.62
C PHE A 109 4.72 3.15 7.08
N ILE A 110 4.61 4.48 7.14
CA ILE A 110 3.47 5.15 7.79
C ILE A 110 2.11 4.76 7.20
N GLY A 111 2.05 4.50 5.88
CA GLY A 111 0.82 4.09 5.21
C GLY A 111 0.36 2.66 5.53
N ARG A 112 1.17 1.86 6.24
CA ARG A 112 0.87 0.48 6.66
C ARG A 112 0.95 0.30 8.17
N ASN A 113 1.85 1.01 8.83
CA ASN A 113 2.18 0.88 10.25
C ASN A 113 1.89 2.24 10.92
N PRO A 114 0.63 2.51 11.29
CA PRO A 114 0.30 3.76 11.96
C PRO A 114 0.97 3.82 13.34
N GLN A 115 1.33 5.03 13.78
CA GLN A 115 2.17 5.25 14.97
C GLN A 115 1.56 4.70 16.27
N ASP A 116 0.23 4.63 16.35
CA ASP A 116 -0.51 4.07 17.49
C ASP A 116 -0.27 2.57 17.69
N THR A 117 0.12 1.83 16.64
CA THR A 117 0.43 0.39 16.69
C THR A 117 1.84 0.08 17.20
N PHE A 118 2.72 1.07 17.33
CA PHE A 118 4.14 0.83 17.67
C PHE A 118 4.35 0.15 19.02
N ARG A 119 3.40 0.30 19.95
CA ARG A 119 3.43 -0.36 21.27
C ARG A 119 3.22 -1.86 21.20
N ASP A 120 2.62 -2.36 20.13
CA ASP A 120 2.30 -3.79 19.96
C ASP A 120 3.45 -4.55 19.27
N LEU A 121 4.52 -3.87 18.87
CA LEU A 121 5.60 -4.42 18.05
C LEU A 121 6.81 -4.92 18.84
N ASP A 122 6.82 -4.86 20.18
CA ASP A 122 7.98 -5.24 20.99
C ASP A 122 8.49 -6.67 20.68
N LEU A 123 7.57 -7.64 20.57
CA LEU A 123 7.91 -9.03 20.21
C LEU A 123 8.48 -9.16 18.79
N THR A 124 8.06 -8.28 17.86
CA THR A 124 8.59 -8.23 16.50
C THR A 124 9.98 -7.59 16.48
N PHE A 125 10.19 -6.55 17.29
CA PHE A 125 11.49 -5.88 17.44
C PHE A 125 12.53 -6.80 18.09
N GLU A 126 12.14 -7.63 19.05
CA GLU A 126 13.04 -8.63 19.65
C GLU A 126 13.61 -9.62 18.64
N LYS A 127 12.84 -9.94 17.60
CA LYS A 127 13.22 -10.88 16.54
C LYS A 127 13.90 -10.20 15.35
N SER A 128 14.22 -8.91 15.46
CA SER A 128 14.79 -8.09 14.38
C SER A 128 16.11 -7.45 14.81
N ASP A 129 17.07 -7.35 13.90
CA ASP A 129 18.38 -6.77 14.20
C ASP A 129 18.38 -5.25 14.04
N LEU A 130 17.68 -4.77 13.00
CA LEU A 130 17.55 -3.37 12.66
C LEU A 130 16.11 -3.05 12.28
N ILE A 131 15.67 -1.83 12.60
CA ILE A 131 14.34 -1.32 12.29
C ILE A 131 14.50 -0.02 11.50
N LEU A 132 13.99 -0.03 10.27
CA LEU A 132 13.95 1.13 9.39
C LEU A 132 12.58 1.79 9.47
N VAL A 133 12.57 3.12 9.59
CA VAL A 133 11.35 3.94 9.56
C VAL A 133 11.43 5.03 8.49
N ASP A 134 10.31 5.30 7.85
CA ASP A 134 10.21 6.25 6.73
C ASP A 134 10.14 7.73 7.16
N ARG A 135 9.77 8.00 8.42
CA ARG A 135 9.62 9.37 8.97
C ARG A 135 10.42 9.59 10.26
N GLU A 136 10.92 10.80 10.43
CA GLU A 136 11.71 11.23 11.60
C GLU A 136 10.87 11.38 12.87
N ASP A 137 9.59 11.73 12.76
CA ASP A 137 8.66 11.75 13.91
C ASP A 137 8.37 10.34 14.42
N SER A 138 8.16 9.38 13.51
CA SER A 138 8.04 7.96 13.85
C SER A 138 9.31 7.43 14.54
N LEU A 139 10.51 7.84 14.09
CA LEU A 139 11.78 7.49 14.74
C LEU A 139 11.81 7.99 16.18
N ARG A 140 11.51 9.27 16.40
CA ARG A 140 11.51 9.87 17.75
C ARG A 140 10.53 9.16 18.68
N LEU A 141 9.33 8.88 18.21
CA LEU A 141 8.33 8.14 18.98
C LEU A 141 8.82 6.74 19.37
N LEU A 142 9.47 6.00 18.47
CA LEU A 142 10.03 4.68 18.78
C LEU A 142 11.18 4.77 19.79
N GLN A 143 12.03 5.78 19.68
CA GLN A 143 13.11 6.02 20.64
C GLN A 143 12.57 6.37 22.04
N GLU A 144 11.44 7.08 22.13
CA GLU A 144 10.75 7.37 23.39
C GLU A 144 10.06 6.13 23.98
N LEU A 145 9.40 5.32 23.15
CA LEU A 145 8.71 4.10 23.58
C LEU A 145 9.68 2.97 23.97
N TYR A 146 10.83 2.89 23.29
CA TYR A 146 11.82 1.82 23.44
C TYR A 146 13.25 2.38 23.58
N PRO A 147 13.55 3.12 24.67
CA PRO A 147 14.84 3.78 24.85
C PRO A 147 16.01 2.79 24.92
N GLU A 148 15.78 1.58 25.43
CA GLU A 148 16.78 0.51 25.53
C GLU A 148 17.22 -0.02 24.13
N ARG A 149 16.39 0.19 23.10
CA ARG A 149 16.58 -0.32 21.73
C ARG A 149 16.92 0.78 20.72
N MET A 150 17.25 2.00 21.16
CA MET A 150 17.52 3.14 20.26
C MET A 150 18.54 2.82 19.15
N HIS A 151 19.54 2.00 19.45
CA HIS A 151 20.59 1.58 18.51
C HIS A 151 20.08 0.71 17.35
N GLN A 152 18.85 0.17 17.43
CA GLN A 152 18.23 -0.62 16.38
C GLN A 152 17.42 0.24 15.39
N PHE A 153 16.99 1.45 15.77
CA PHE A 153 16.10 2.29 14.95
C PHE A 153 16.88 3.27 14.07
N TYR A 154 16.60 3.26 12.77
CA TYR A 154 17.20 4.16 11.79
C TYR A 154 16.14 4.74 10.87
N HIS A 155 16.31 6.01 10.51
CA HIS A 155 15.46 6.68 9.55
C HIS A 155 15.98 6.49 8.12
N LEU A 156 15.07 6.17 7.21
CA LEU A 156 15.30 6.10 5.78
C LEU A 156 14.05 6.55 5.03
N SER A 157 14.04 7.79 4.53
CA SER A 157 12.93 8.32 3.73
C SER A 157 12.70 7.50 2.46
N SER A 158 11.43 7.17 2.19
CA SER A 158 11.01 6.54 0.93
C SER A 158 10.66 7.59 -0.12
N PHE A 159 11.29 7.53 -1.29
CA PHE A 159 10.98 8.39 -2.44
C PHE A 159 10.57 7.58 -3.66
N ASP A 160 9.58 8.05 -4.42
CA ASP A 160 9.16 7.42 -5.67
C ASP A 160 10.01 7.92 -6.85
N THR A 161 11.02 7.13 -7.23
CA THR A 161 11.93 7.46 -8.34
C THR A 161 11.31 7.32 -9.73
N ARG A 162 10.04 6.94 -9.85
CA ARG A 162 9.31 6.97 -11.14
C ARG A 162 9.02 8.41 -11.57
N LEU A 163 8.97 9.34 -10.63
CA LEU A 163 8.79 10.77 -10.90
C LEU A 163 10.06 11.33 -11.55
N ARG A 164 9.89 11.98 -12.71
CA ARG A 164 10.98 12.73 -13.35
C ARG A 164 11.20 14.03 -12.60
N LEU A 165 12.44 14.51 -12.61
CA LEU A 165 12.74 15.87 -12.18
C LEU A 165 11.83 16.87 -12.89
N GLY A 166 11.35 17.85 -12.14
CA GLY A 166 10.34 18.80 -12.59
C GLY A 166 10.73 19.50 -13.89
N ARG A 167 9.80 19.51 -14.86
CA ARG A 167 9.94 20.25 -16.13
C ARG A 167 9.21 21.59 -16.11
N SER A 168 8.85 22.08 -14.91
CA SER A 168 8.14 23.35 -14.73
C SER A 168 8.86 24.52 -15.37
N GLN A 169 10.20 24.53 -15.37
CA GLN A 169 11.03 25.56 -16.00
C GLN A 169 10.85 25.69 -17.52
N THR A 170 10.27 24.68 -18.19
CA THR A 170 10.00 24.71 -19.65
C THR A 170 8.65 25.33 -20.00
N LYS A 171 7.82 25.62 -19.01
CA LYS A 171 6.51 26.27 -19.16
C LYS A 171 6.63 27.74 -18.78
N LYS A 172 5.88 28.60 -19.48
CA LYS A 172 5.78 30.01 -19.13
C LYS A 172 4.87 30.16 -17.91
N GLU A 173 3.82 29.35 -17.88
CA GLU A 173 2.79 29.32 -16.87
C GLU A 173 3.26 28.57 -15.62
N SER A 174 2.94 29.11 -14.45
CA SER A 174 3.13 28.41 -13.17
C SER A 174 1.89 27.61 -12.84
N ILE A 175 1.99 26.28 -12.96
CA ILE A 175 0.88 25.35 -12.69
C ILE A 175 0.89 24.99 -11.20
N ILE A 176 -0.20 25.31 -10.51
CA ILE A 176 -0.46 24.98 -9.11
C ILE A 176 -1.31 23.72 -9.07
N TYR A 177 -0.80 22.66 -8.45
CA TYR A 177 -1.61 21.48 -8.13
C TYR A 177 -2.20 21.65 -6.72
N TYR A 178 -3.51 21.83 -6.63
CA TYR A 178 -4.24 21.96 -5.37
C TYR A 178 -4.93 20.63 -5.04
N GLN A 179 -4.47 19.97 -3.98
CA GLN A 179 -5.03 18.70 -3.53
C GLN A 179 -6.30 18.95 -2.71
N LEU A 180 -7.42 18.42 -3.21
CA LEU A 180 -8.69 18.31 -2.49
C LEU A 180 -8.69 17.04 -1.63
N ASP A 181 -9.23 17.17 -0.43
CA ASP A 181 -9.50 16.06 0.48
C ASP A 181 -10.97 16.10 0.88
N PHE A 182 -11.77 15.19 0.31
CA PHE A 182 -13.20 15.13 0.57
C PHE A 182 -13.54 14.51 1.93
N GLU A 183 -12.63 13.76 2.55
CA GLU A 183 -12.86 13.19 3.88
C GLU A 183 -12.75 14.26 4.96
N GLN A 184 -11.88 15.25 4.76
CA GLN A 184 -11.74 16.41 5.64
C GLN A 184 -12.71 17.55 5.29
N GLY A 185 -13.42 17.43 4.17
CA GLY A 185 -14.32 18.45 3.65
C GLY A 185 -13.60 19.52 2.83
N ILE A 186 -14.39 20.30 2.08
CA ILE A 186 -13.87 21.31 1.17
C ILE A 186 -13.90 22.69 1.85
N ASP A 187 -12.71 23.23 2.12
CA ASP A 187 -12.57 24.57 2.68
C ASP A 187 -12.75 25.64 1.60
N SER A 188 -13.90 26.31 1.62
CA SER A 188 -14.25 27.37 0.68
C SER A 188 -13.37 28.62 0.82
N GLN A 189 -12.83 28.91 2.02
CA GLN A 189 -11.92 30.04 2.21
C GLN A 189 -10.56 29.75 1.56
N ALA A 190 -10.05 28.53 1.73
CA ALA A 190 -8.81 28.12 1.08
C ALA A 190 -8.95 28.11 -0.46
N LEU A 191 -10.08 27.61 -0.98
CA LEU A 191 -10.38 27.68 -2.41
C LEU A 191 -10.42 29.13 -2.92
N LEU A 192 -11.13 30.02 -2.23
CA LEU A 192 -11.21 31.42 -2.62
C LEU A 192 -9.81 32.07 -2.65
N GLN A 193 -8.97 31.79 -1.65
CA GLN A 193 -7.62 32.35 -1.58
C GLN A 193 -6.75 31.91 -2.78
N VAL A 194 -6.85 30.65 -3.19
CA VAL A 194 -6.15 30.12 -4.36
C VAL A 194 -6.69 30.74 -5.65
N LEU A 195 -8.01 30.85 -5.78
CA LEU A 195 -8.65 31.46 -6.95
C LEU A 195 -8.29 32.95 -7.08
N SER A 196 -8.28 33.70 -5.97
CA SER A 196 -7.84 35.10 -5.95
C SER A 196 -6.38 35.23 -6.37
N PHE A 197 -5.50 34.36 -5.87
CA PHE A 197 -4.09 34.35 -6.29
C PHE A 197 -3.95 34.13 -7.80
N VAL A 198 -4.69 33.19 -8.38
CA VAL A 198 -4.64 32.91 -9.83
C VAL A 198 -5.21 34.09 -10.64
N ALA A 199 -6.29 34.71 -10.18
CA ALA A 199 -6.90 35.87 -10.84
C ALA A 199 -5.97 37.09 -10.90
N GLU A 200 -5.16 37.32 -9.86
CA GLU A 200 -4.17 38.40 -9.82
C GLU A 200 -2.94 38.11 -10.71
N ASN A 201 -2.63 36.84 -10.97
CA ASN A 201 -1.41 36.41 -11.65
C ASN A 201 -1.69 35.71 -12.99
N LYS A 202 -1.71 36.49 -14.09
CA LYS A 202 -2.16 36.05 -15.43
C LYS A 202 -1.35 34.92 -16.10
N ASP A 203 -0.15 34.60 -15.60
CA ASP A 203 0.68 33.50 -16.08
C ASP A 203 0.67 32.34 -15.05
N THR A 204 -0.47 32.10 -14.39
CA THR A 204 -0.67 31.00 -13.45
C THR A 204 -1.91 30.18 -13.82
N GLU A 205 -1.84 28.88 -13.55
CA GLU A 205 -2.93 27.93 -13.75
C GLU A 205 -3.11 27.14 -12.46
N VAL A 206 -4.34 26.75 -12.13
CA VAL A 206 -4.62 25.85 -11.00
C VAL A 206 -5.31 24.59 -11.50
N ILE A 207 -4.82 23.44 -11.04
CA ILE A 207 -5.41 22.13 -11.23
C ILE A 207 -5.88 21.64 -9.87
N PHE A 208 -7.19 21.54 -9.70
CA PHE A 208 -7.79 20.90 -8.54
C PHE A 208 -7.77 19.38 -8.75
N GLY A 209 -7.01 18.67 -7.91
CA GLY A 209 -6.88 17.22 -7.97
C GLY A 209 -7.39 16.57 -6.69
N ALA A 210 -7.98 15.38 -6.79
CA ALA A 210 -8.48 14.64 -5.65
C ALA A 210 -8.08 13.16 -5.74
N PHE A 211 -7.85 12.53 -4.59
CA PHE A 211 -7.71 11.08 -4.53
C PHE A 211 -9.07 10.43 -4.28
N ALA A 212 -9.39 9.37 -5.04
CA ALA A 212 -10.57 8.54 -4.86
C ALA A 212 -11.93 9.28 -4.81
N ALA A 213 -12.04 10.46 -5.44
CA ALA A 213 -13.29 11.21 -5.50
C ALA A 213 -14.29 10.61 -6.49
N SER A 214 -15.58 10.61 -6.12
CA SER A 214 -16.65 10.29 -7.05
C SER A 214 -16.87 11.42 -8.06
N GLN A 215 -17.52 11.10 -9.17
CA GLN A 215 -17.90 12.13 -10.15
C GLN A 215 -18.82 13.20 -9.54
N GLU A 216 -19.72 12.79 -8.63
CA GLU A 216 -20.64 13.71 -7.95
C GLU A 216 -19.89 14.71 -7.06
N GLN A 217 -18.90 14.22 -6.30
CA GLN A 217 -18.04 15.06 -5.46
C GLN A 217 -17.25 16.09 -6.27
N MET A 218 -16.74 15.71 -7.43
CA MET A 218 -16.04 16.64 -8.32
C MET A 218 -16.98 17.70 -8.91
N ASN A 219 -18.20 17.32 -9.28
CA ASN A 219 -19.21 18.26 -9.78
C ASN A 219 -19.64 19.26 -8.69
N GLU A 220 -19.70 18.83 -7.42
CA GLU A 220 -19.97 19.73 -6.29
C GLU A 220 -18.89 20.80 -6.15
N VAL A 221 -17.62 20.41 -6.22
CA VAL A 221 -16.49 21.35 -6.16
C VAL A 221 -16.51 22.30 -7.35
N GLU A 222 -16.82 21.82 -8.55
CA GLU A 222 -16.98 22.66 -9.74
C GLU A 222 -18.04 23.75 -9.48
N GLY A 223 -19.21 23.38 -8.97
CA GLY A 223 -20.27 24.34 -8.62
C GLY A 223 -19.86 25.36 -7.54
N ILE A 224 -19.10 24.93 -6.53
CA ILE A 224 -18.54 25.84 -5.51
C ILE A 224 -17.56 26.83 -6.15
N VAL A 225 -16.63 26.34 -6.98
CA VAL A 225 -15.62 27.17 -7.66
C VAL A 225 -16.28 28.17 -8.60
N GLU A 226 -17.27 27.76 -9.39
CA GLU A 226 -18.02 28.65 -10.28
C GLU A 226 -18.73 29.75 -9.49
N SER A 227 -19.38 29.39 -8.38
CA SER A 227 -20.07 30.36 -7.51
C SER A 227 -19.07 31.37 -6.93
N LEU A 228 -17.93 30.90 -6.41
CA LEU A 228 -16.88 31.76 -5.85
C LEU A 228 -16.31 32.73 -6.90
N ILE A 229 -16.10 32.26 -8.13
CA ILE A 229 -15.64 33.10 -9.24
C ILE A 229 -16.69 34.18 -9.55
N GLN A 230 -17.97 33.80 -9.71
CA GLN A 230 -19.04 34.75 -10.05
C GLN A 230 -19.24 35.83 -8.98
N GLU A 231 -19.15 35.46 -7.71
CA GLU A 231 -19.40 36.35 -6.58
C GLU A 231 -18.22 37.28 -6.26
N ASN A 232 -16.98 36.81 -6.45
CA ASN A 232 -15.80 37.45 -5.88
C ASN A 232 -14.72 37.84 -6.89
N ILE A 233 -14.79 37.40 -8.15
CA ILE A 233 -13.72 37.58 -9.14
C ILE A 233 -14.29 38.16 -10.44
N GLN A 234 -13.69 39.24 -10.96
CA GLN A 234 -14.06 39.77 -12.27
C GLN A 234 -13.65 38.77 -13.37
N SER A 235 -14.63 38.09 -13.99
CA SER A 235 -14.45 36.96 -14.91
C SER A 235 -13.53 37.22 -16.11
N GLU A 236 -13.30 38.48 -16.49
CA GLU A 236 -12.33 38.87 -17.53
C GLU A 236 -10.86 38.56 -17.15
N SER A 237 -10.59 38.25 -15.87
CA SER A 237 -9.24 37.96 -15.34
C SER A 237 -8.78 36.50 -15.46
N LEU A 238 -9.70 35.54 -15.64
CA LEU A 238 -9.42 34.09 -15.53
C LEU A 238 -9.40 33.34 -16.88
N GLY A 239 -9.59 34.03 -18.01
CA GLY A 239 -9.74 33.37 -19.30
C GLY A 239 -8.44 32.92 -19.95
N LYS A 240 -8.26 31.60 -20.14
CA LYS A 240 -7.71 31.05 -21.39
C LYS A 240 -8.32 29.69 -21.74
N ALA A 241 -8.58 29.53 -23.04
CA ALA A 241 -9.31 28.44 -23.67
C ALA A 241 -8.62 27.09 -23.51
N ILE A 242 -9.44 26.06 -23.30
CA ILE A 242 -9.08 24.64 -23.35
C ILE A 242 -8.54 24.35 -24.76
N ASP A 243 -7.23 24.13 -24.88
CA ASP A 243 -6.63 23.60 -26.10
C ASP A 243 -6.34 22.11 -25.87
N TYR A 244 -7.20 21.25 -26.40
CA TYR A 244 -6.93 19.82 -26.49
C TYR A 244 -5.90 19.60 -27.62
N GLY A 245 -4.62 19.61 -27.25
CA GLY A 245 -3.49 19.23 -28.09
C GLY A 245 -2.76 18.01 -27.55
#